data_AF-A0A9E4RD35-F1
#
_entry.id   AF-A0A9E4RD35-F1
#
_cell.length_a   1.000
_cell.length_b   1.000
_cell.length_c   1.000
_cell.angle_alpha   90.00
_cell.angle_beta   90.00
_cell.angle_gamma   90.00
#
_symmetry.space_group_name_H-M   'P 1'
#
loop_
_entity.id
_entity.type
_entity.pdbx_description
1 polymer ?
#
loop_
_entity_poly.entity_id
_entity_poly.type
_entity_poly.pdbx_seq_one_letter_code
_entity_poly.pdbx_strand_id
1 'polypeptide(L)'
;MERGLQVGHIMMRSILGKNRISYNDASQRLRPGDPLAFLSMDTPGTSRQEALDQIHAGVHVVLEDVEKAFQMVFDQLKPDVNVADRTILDAKDQIRNEQARARSLVDLKQDDLQRQIRIRLENLYLQGMIQTPLQDPGVNRWENLSSRIVERNEPLVSEYSYDDLAPDKRGNRLNRWKRETDEWLETICQNHVAIIIKGMEEQIKEYKASWYEVTDALKKRAVRGGVLFQQVNDPDLWIFESEDPTVRNLLNGNQALDIAGRILDRFQMSPRDIEEVADTVRQSLTGLPVFGTNRIGVDELEELLSLAVAEKIRDTVSVEAGFLSLISNGIKFGDDLGELLDEMRRGTAAMEDRLWRVGEVGVGHVDSASGVGITAPNVHDLV
;
A
#
# COMPACT_ATOMS: atom_id res chain seq x y z
N MET A 1 82.69 -13.24 4.56
CA MET A 1 82.12 -14.55 4.15
C MET A 1 80.81 -14.70 4.87
N GLU A 2 79.79 -15.13 4.12
CA GLU A 2 78.53 -15.73 4.57
C GLU A 2 77.50 -14.85 5.29
N ARG A 3 76.56 -14.36 4.48
CA ARG A 3 75.18 -14.08 4.88
C ARG A 3 74.46 -15.42 5.04
N GLY A 4 74.07 -15.77 6.26
CA GLY A 4 73.13 -16.85 6.54
C GLY A 4 71.70 -16.34 6.48
N LEU A 5 70.88 -16.97 5.66
CA LEU A 5 69.42 -16.84 5.62
C LEU A 5 68.82 -17.15 6.99
N GLN A 6 67.91 -16.30 7.46
CA GLN A 6 66.87 -16.70 8.40
C GLN A 6 65.52 -16.25 7.83
N VAL A 7 64.88 -17.19 7.13
CA VAL A 7 63.49 -17.12 6.69
C VAL A 7 62.65 -17.82 7.76
N GLY A 8 61.52 -17.20 8.12
CA GLY A 8 60.32 -17.93 8.49
C GLY A 8 60.04 -18.08 9.98
N HIS A 9 59.31 -17.11 10.55
CA HIS A 9 58.03 -17.33 11.24
C HIS A 9 57.60 -16.02 11.91
N ILE A 10 57.10 -15.07 11.11
CA ILE A 10 56.30 -13.96 11.65
C ILE A 10 54.83 -14.39 11.57
N MET A 11 54.22 -14.44 12.76
CA MET A 11 52.81 -14.58 13.05
C MET A 11 51.86 -14.29 11.88
N MET A 12 51.30 -15.36 11.30
CA MET A 12 50.07 -15.31 10.51
C MET A 12 48.96 -16.07 11.26
N ARG A 13 48.63 -15.59 12.46
CA ARG A 13 47.46 -16.03 13.24
C ARG A 13 46.91 -14.86 14.04
N SER A 14 46.12 -13.99 13.39
CA SER A 14 44.94 -13.32 13.99
C SER A 14 44.33 -12.26 13.05
N ILE A 15 43.95 -12.61 11.82
CA ILE A 15 43.11 -11.73 10.96
C ILE A 15 41.80 -12.46 10.58
N LEU A 16 41.24 -13.24 11.50
CA LEU A 16 39.96 -13.97 11.31
C LEU A 16 39.06 -13.83 12.54
N GLY A 17 38.83 -12.59 12.95
CA GLY A 17 37.91 -12.23 14.04
C GLY A 17 37.03 -11.05 13.66
N LYS A 18 36.34 -11.12 12.51
CA LYS A 18 35.19 -10.23 12.27
C LYS A 18 34.02 -10.81 13.07
N ASN A 19 33.57 -10.07 14.08
CA ASN A 19 32.45 -10.37 14.99
C ASN A 19 31.37 -11.23 14.32
N ARG A 20 31.37 -12.53 14.62
CA ARG A 20 30.23 -13.39 14.33
C ARG A 20 29.13 -12.99 15.30
N ILE A 21 27.99 -12.59 14.75
CA ILE A 21 26.88 -12.06 15.52
C ILE A 21 26.09 -13.27 16.01
N SER A 22 25.76 -13.28 17.29
CA SER A 22 24.97 -14.31 17.93
C SER A 22 23.48 -14.05 17.70
N TYR A 23 22.69 -15.10 17.50
CA TYR A 23 21.23 -15.00 17.37
C TYR A 23 20.61 -14.44 18.65
N ASN A 24 21.10 -14.88 19.81
CA ASN A 24 20.70 -14.38 21.12
C ASN A 24 21.12 -12.92 21.37
N ASP A 25 22.28 -12.50 20.89
CA ASP A 25 22.67 -11.08 20.98
C ASP A 25 21.81 -10.20 20.06
N ALA A 26 21.46 -10.71 18.88
CA ALA A 26 20.57 -10.02 17.94
C ALA A 26 19.16 -9.88 18.51
N SER A 27 18.61 -10.94 19.13
CA SER A 27 17.27 -10.95 19.71
C SER A 27 17.05 -9.85 20.75
N GLN A 28 18.08 -9.53 21.54
CA GLN A 28 18.03 -8.48 22.56
C GLN A 28 18.02 -7.05 21.97
N ARG A 29 18.50 -6.89 20.74
CA ARG A 29 18.61 -5.58 20.06
C ARG A 29 17.39 -5.32 19.18
N LEU A 30 16.87 -6.37 18.56
CA LEU A 30 15.73 -6.31 17.67
C LEU A 30 14.45 -6.09 18.46
N ARG A 31 13.58 -5.23 17.93
CA ARG A 31 12.27 -4.97 18.52
C ARG A 31 11.20 -5.69 17.69
N PRO A 32 10.36 -6.53 18.31
CA PRO A 32 9.26 -7.16 17.60
C PRO A 32 8.24 -6.09 17.19
N GLY A 33 7.68 -6.23 15.99
CA GLY A 33 6.73 -5.28 15.42
C GLY A 33 6.39 -5.63 13.98
N ASP A 34 5.68 -4.72 13.30
CA ASP A 34 5.42 -4.84 11.87
C ASP A 34 6.74 -4.66 11.08
N PRO A 35 7.21 -5.70 10.36
CA PRO A 35 8.50 -5.66 9.66
C PRO A 35 8.53 -4.68 8.49
N LEU A 36 7.38 -4.17 8.05
CA LEU A 36 7.24 -3.27 6.91
C LEU A 36 6.62 -1.91 7.29
N ALA A 37 6.59 -1.56 8.58
CA ALA A 37 6.01 -0.29 9.06
C ALA A 37 6.67 0.97 8.46
N PHE A 38 7.92 0.84 7.99
CA PHE A 38 8.64 1.90 7.28
C PHE A 38 8.12 2.14 5.84
N LEU A 39 7.37 1.19 5.26
CA LEU A 39 6.66 1.30 3.99
C LEU A 39 5.23 1.81 4.21
N SER A 40 5.07 2.85 5.00
CA SER A 40 3.80 3.58 5.18
C SER A 40 4.02 5.06 4.89
N MET A 41 2.99 5.76 4.40
CA MET A 41 3.07 7.21 4.17
C MET A 41 3.22 8.00 5.48
N ASP A 42 2.65 7.49 6.57
CA ASP A 42 2.59 8.17 7.88
C ASP A 42 3.83 8.01 8.76
N THR A 43 4.90 7.36 8.27
CA THR A 43 6.18 7.22 8.98
C THR A 43 7.25 8.15 8.38
N PRO A 44 7.20 9.47 8.66
CA PRO A 44 8.34 10.34 8.44
C PRO A 44 9.41 10.03 9.48
N GLY A 45 10.66 9.89 9.03
CA GLY A 45 11.82 9.83 9.92
C GLY A 45 12.41 8.44 10.21
N THR A 46 11.81 7.35 9.72
CA THR A 46 12.43 6.03 9.85
C THR A 46 13.77 5.99 9.11
N SER A 47 14.83 5.66 9.84
CA SER A 47 16.17 5.55 9.25
C SER A 47 16.33 4.26 8.45
N ARG A 48 17.30 4.23 7.53
CA ARG A 48 17.64 3.00 6.79
C ARG A 48 18.01 1.84 7.71
N GLN A 49 18.70 2.12 8.82
CA GLN A 49 19.07 1.07 9.77
C GLN A 49 17.84 0.51 10.49
N GLU A 50 16.91 1.37 10.90
CA GLU A 50 15.66 0.92 11.53
C GLU A 50 14.81 0.07 10.58
N ALA A 51 14.76 0.42 9.29
CA ALA A 51 14.07 -0.42 8.29
C ALA A 51 14.73 -1.81 8.16
N LEU A 52 16.08 -1.88 8.13
CA LEU A 52 16.81 -3.15 8.13
C LEU A 52 16.52 -3.96 9.40
N ASP A 53 16.53 -3.31 10.56
CA ASP A 53 16.29 -3.95 11.86
C ASP A 53 14.83 -4.43 11.98
N GLN A 54 13.85 -3.74 11.38
CA GLN A 54 12.44 -4.17 11.34
C GLN A 54 12.27 -5.45 10.51
N ILE A 55 12.84 -5.50 9.30
CA ILE A 55 12.80 -6.72 8.46
C ILE A 55 13.54 -7.85 9.16
N HIS A 56 14.69 -7.57 9.76
CA HIS A 56 15.47 -8.54 10.51
C HIS A 56 14.69 -9.10 11.70
N ALA A 57 14.05 -8.24 12.50
CA ALA A 57 13.17 -8.67 13.59
C ALA A 57 12.03 -9.57 13.09
N GLY A 58 11.44 -9.26 11.94
CA GLY A 58 10.36 -10.07 11.34
C GLY A 58 10.79 -11.48 10.96
N VAL A 59 12.03 -11.68 10.49
CA VAL A 59 12.59 -13.01 10.19
C VAL A 59 13.01 -13.72 11.48
N HIS A 60 13.63 -12.97 12.40
CA HIS A 60 14.13 -13.48 13.69
C HIS A 60 12.99 -14.07 14.53
N VAL A 61 11.86 -13.38 14.67
CA VAL A 61 10.70 -13.86 15.46
C VAL A 61 10.20 -15.24 15.02
N VAL A 62 10.27 -15.56 13.72
CA VAL A 62 9.79 -16.87 13.21
C VAL A 62 10.67 -18.04 13.67
N LEU A 63 11.93 -17.77 14.02
CA LEU A 63 12.89 -18.77 14.48
C LEU A 63 12.95 -18.92 16.00
N GLU A 64 12.20 -18.12 16.77
CA GLU A 64 12.22 -18.17 18.24
C GLU A 64 11.87 -19.55 18.79
N ASP A 65 10.88 -20.23 18.21
CA ASP A 65 10.50 -21.58 18.64
C ASP A 65 11.55 -22.64 18.28
N VAL A 66 12.32 -22.42 17.21
CA VAL A 66 13.43 -23.30 16.83
C VAL A 66 14.62 -23.09 17.77
N GLU A 67 14.91 -21.86 18.16
CA GLU A 67 15.93 -21.55 19.17
C GLU A 67 15.59 -22.22 20.51
N LYS A 68 14.35 -22.09 20.98
CA LYS A 68 13.88 -22.76 22.20
C LYS A 68 14.01 -24.27 22.10
N ALA A 69 13.68 -24.86 20.94
CA ALA A 69 13.83 -26.29 20.71
C ALA A 69 15.30 -26.72 20.80
N PHE A 70 16.23 -26.01 20.15
CA PHE A 70 17.66 -26.27 20.30
C PHE A 70 18.12 -26.17 21.76
N GLN A 71 17.67 -25.16 22.48
CA GLN A 71 18.01 -24.97 23.88
C GLN A 71 17.53 -26.14 24.75
N MET A 72 16.34 -26.68 24.49
CA MET A 72 15.84 -27.90 25.14
C MET A 72 16.72 -29.13 24.85
N VAL A 73 17.15 -29.31 23.59
CA VAL A 73 18.08 -30.39 23.22
C VAL A 73 19.38 -30.25 24.00
N PHE A 74 19.95 -29.06 24.05
CA PHE A 74 21.21 -28.83 24.76
C PHE A 74 21.09 -28.97 26.28
N ASP A 75 19.93 -28.67 26.85
CA ASP A 75 19.67 -28.84 28.29
C ASP A 75 19.61 -30.33 28.68
N GLN A 76 19.07 -31.19 27.80
CA GLN A 76 19.12 -32.65 27.98
C GLN A 76 20.54 -33.20 27.95
N LEU A 77 21.44 -32.54 27.22
CA LEU A 77 22.84 -32.94 27.04
C LEU A 77 23.80 -32.36 28.09
N LYS A 78 23.31 -31.71 29.15
CA LYS A 78 24.17 -31.12 30.20
C LYS A 78 25.11 -32.16 30.85
N PRO A 79 26.37 -31.78 31.12
CA PRO A 79 27.39 -32.70 31.63
C PRO A 79 27.05 -33.29 33.01
N ASP A 80 26.26 -32.58 33.82
CA ASP A 80 25.84 -33.01 35.17
C ASP A 80 24.78 -34.14 35.15
N VAL A 81 24.24 -34.46 33.98
CA VAL A 81 23.25 -35.51 33.77
C VAL A 81 23.95 -36.74 33.20
N ASN A 82 23.72 -37.90 33.81
CA ASN A 82 24.07 -39.19 33.20
C ASN A 82 23.18 -39.39 31.97
N VAL A 83 23.75 -39.21 30.78
CA VAL A 83 23.04 -39.30 29.51
C VAL A 83 23.43 -40.59 28.80
N ALA A 84 22.45 -41.36 28.38
CA ALA A 84 22.67 -42.58 27.61
C ALA A 84 23.09 -42.25 26.16
N ASP A 85 23.95 -43.06 25.56
CA ASP A 85 24.44 -42.88 24.18
C ASP A 85 23.29 -42.74 23.15
N ARG A 86 22.16 -43.40 23.40
CA ARG A 86 20.95 -43.28 22.56
C ARG A 86 20.38 -41.86 22.55
N THR A 87 20.33 -41.20 23.70
CA THR A 87 19.84 -39.82 23.83
C THR A 87 20.69 -38.84 23.04
N ILE A 88 21.96 -39.17 22.81
CA ILE A 88 22.91 -38.33 22.08
C ILE A 88 22.72 -38.47 20.57
N LEU A 89 22.50 -39.69 20.08
CA LEU A 89 22.09 -39.91 18.70
C LEU A 89 20.73 -39.26 18.42
N ASP A 90 19.78 -39.40 19.33
CA ASP A 90 18.46 -38.77 19.22
C ASP A 90 18.59 -37.23 19.19
N ALA A 91 19.48 -36.64 20.01
CA ALA A 91 19.75 -35.21 20.01
C ALA A 91 20.38 -34.71 18.70
N LYS A 92 21.27 -35.50 18.08
CA LYS A 92 21.82 -35.20 16.76
C LYS A 92 20.71 -35.11 15.71
N ASP A 93 19.82 -36.10 15.68
CA ASP A 93 18.71 -36.13 14.72
C ASP A 93 17.72 -35.00 14.99
N GLN A 94 17.45 -34.68 16.26
CA GLN A 94 16.63 -33.53 16.66
C GLN A 94 17.24 -32.21 16.17
N ILE A 95 18.54 -31.98 16.35
CA ILE A 95 19.21 -30.77 15.84
C ILE A 95 19.06 -30.68 14.32
N ARG A 96 19.27 -31.78 13.60
CA ARG A 96 19.16 -31.79 12.14
C ARG A 96 17.73 -31.53 11.66
N ASN A 97 16.74 -32.07 12.37
CA ASN A 97 15.33 -31.83 12.10
C ASN A 97 14.95 -30.37 12.35
N GLU A 98 15.40 -29.79 13.47
CA GLU A 98 15.17 -28.36 13.77
C GLU A 98 15.90 -27.44 12.78
N GLN A 99 17.08 -27.82 12.29
CA GLN A 99 17.76 -27.10 11.20
C GLN A 99 16.96 -27.10 9.91
N ALA A 100 16.40 -28.26 9.52
CA ALA A 100 15.53 -28.36 8.36
C ALA A 100 14.24 -27.54 8.55
N ARG A 101 13.64 -27.59 9.74
CA ARG A 101 12.46 -26.79 10.09
C ARG A 101 12.75 -25.29 10.02
N ALA A 102 13.88 -24.84 10.56
CA ALA A 102 14.29 -23.44 10.49
C ALA A 102 14.34 -22.94 9.04
N ARG A 103 14.96 -23.69 8.12
CA ARG A 103 15.03 -23.35 6.69
C ARG A 103 13.64 -23.16 6.08
N SER A 104 12.77 -24.17 6.24
CA SER A 104 11.41 -24.08 5.74
C SER A 104 10.65 -22.88 6.29
N LEU A 105 10.85 -22.55 7.57
CA LEU A 105 10.20 -21.41 8.21
C LEU A 105 10.68 -20.06 7.65
N VAL A 106 12.00 -19.88 7.45
CA VAL A 106 12.52 -18.63 6.87
C VAL A 106 12.20 -18.50 5.39
N ASP A 107 12.15 -19.60 4.63
CA ASP A 107 11.72 -19.60 3.23
C ASP A 107 10.25 -19.14 3.13
N LEU A 108 9.37 -19.73 3.96
CA LEU A 108 7.96 -19.31 4.02
C LEU A 108 7.82 -17.84 4.44
N LYS A 109 8.65 -17.39 5.38
CA LYS A 109 8.62 -15.99 5.83
C LYS A 109 9.14 -15.03 4.77
N GLN A 110 10.15 -15.44 4.01
CA GLN A 110 10.65 -14.68 2.87
C GLN A 110 9.55 -14.48 1.82
N ASP A 111 8.86 -15.54 1.43
CA ASP A 111 7.77 -15.47 0.44
C ASP A 111 6.60 -14.60 0.92
N ASP A 112 6.23 -14.74 2.20
CA ASP A 112 5.24 -13.90 2.87
C ASP A 112 5.63 -12.41 2.82
N LEU A 113 6.86 -12.07 3.23
CA LEU A 113 7.33 -10.69 3.25
C LEU A 113 7.45 -10.11 1.84
N GLN A 114 7.95 -10.87 0.85
CA GLN A 114 7.99 -10.41 -0.54
C GLN A 114 6.61 -10.10 -1.10
N ARG A 115 5.60 -10.90 -0.76
CA ARG A 115 4.20 -10.64 -1.13
C ARG A 115 3.66 -9.37 -0.44
N GLN A 116 3.91 -9.23 0.87
CA GLN A 116 3.46 -8.06 1.63
C GLN A 116 4.13 -6.77 1.16
N ILE A 117 5.43 -6.81 0.85
CA ILE A 117 6.17 -5.70 0.23
C ILE A 117 5.48 -5.26 -1.05
N ARG A 118 5.14 -6.21 -1.92
CA ARG A 118 4.43 -5.92 -3.17
C ARG A 118 3.11 -5.21 -2.91
N ILE A 119 2.27 -5.78 -2.05
CA ILE A 119 0.96 -5.21 -1.71
C ILE A 119 1.10 -3.78 -1.16
N ARG A 120 2.05 -3.54 -0.25
CA ARG A 120 2.29 -2.20 0.31
C ARG A 120 2.79 -1.23 -0.74
N LEU A 121 3.70 -1.64 -1.61
CA LEU A 121 4.17 -0.82 -2.71
C LEU A 121 3.03 -0.50 -3.69
N GLU A 122 2.13 -1.44 -3.97
CA GLU A 122 0.96 -1.18 -4.83
C GLU A 122 0.02 -0.16 -4.19
N ASN A 123 -0.26 -0.29 -2.89
CA ASN A 123 -1.06 0.70 -2.16
C ASN A 123 -0.38 2.08 -2.15
N LEU A 124 0.92 2.15 -1.84
CA LEU A 124 1.69 3.41 -1.88
C LEU A 124 1.69 4.03 -3.28
N TYR A 125 1.72 3.21 -4.33
CA TYR A 125 1.64 3.66 -5.72
C TYR A 125 0.31 4.38 -5.97
N LEU A 126 -0.80 3.74 -5.62
CA LEU A 126 -2.14 4.29 -5.79
C LEU A 126 -2.35 5.56 -4.95
N GLN A 127 -1.95 5.54 -3.68
CA GLN A 127 -2.02 6.71 -2.79
C GLN A 127 -1.22 7.89 -3.35
N GLY A 128 -0.01 7.63 -3.86
CA GLY A 128 0.82 8.63 -4.49
C GLY A 128 0.18 9.22 -5.75
N MET A 129 -0.46 8.39 -6.59
CA MET A 129 -1.16 8.84 -7.80
C MET A 129 -2.32 9.78 -7.47
N ILE A 130 -3.00 9.56 -6.34
CA ILE A 130 -4.10 10.41 -5.87
C ILE A 130 -3.58 11.74 -5.32
N GLN A 131 -2.56 11.71 -4.46
CA GLN A 131 -2.10 12.89 -3.73
C GLN A 131 -1.17 13.79 -4.55
N THR A 132 -0.14 13.20 -5.13
CA THR A 132 1.01 13.93 -5.66
C THR A 132 1.61 13.26 -6.90
N PRO A 133 0.81 13.03 -7.98
CA PRO A 133 1.27 12.30 -9.16
C PRO A 133 2.41 13.01 -9.91
N LEU A 134 2.67 14.29 -9.65
CA LEU A 134 3.74 15.04 -10.32
C LEU A 134 5.03 15.11 -9.49
N GLN A 135 5.03 14.63 -8.25
CA GLN A 135 6.20 14.59 -7.39
C GLN A 135 7.01 13.31 -7.60
N ASP A 136 8.27 13.35 -7.18
CA ASP A 136 9.10 12.15 -7.16
C ASP A 136 8.54 11.15 -6.13
N PRO A 137 8.55 9.85 -6.45
CA PRO A 137 7.94 8.87 -5.59
C PRO A 137 8.70 8.71 -4.27
N GLY A 138 7.98 8.70 -3.16
CA GLY A 138 8.57 8.62 -1.81
C GLY A 138 9.42 7.38 -1.53
N VAL A 139 9.25 6.32 -2.32
CA VAL A 139 10.04 5.07 -2.22
C VAL A 139 11.52 5.25 -2.60
N ASN A 140 11.90 6.36 -3.24
CA ASN A 140 13.29 6.70 -3.57
C ASN A 140 14.24 6.63 -2.36
N ARG A 141 13.74 6.91 -1.15
CA ARG A 141 14.54 6.88 0.08
C ARG A 141 15.09 5.48 0.42
N TRP A 142 14.41 4.44 -0.07
CA TRP A 142 14.69 3.03 0.16
C TRP A 142 15.54 2.37 -0.93
N GLU A 143 16.03 3.13 -1.90
CA GLU A 143 16.99 2.61 -2.88
C GLU A 143 18.34 2.31 -2.25
N ASN A 144 18.99 1.25 -2.73
CA ASN A 144 20.33 0.82 -2.33
C ASN A 144 20.46 0.46 -0.84
N LEU A 145 19.39 0.00 -0.19
CA LEU A 145 19.44 -0.65 1.12
C LEU A 145 20.36 -1.89 1.13
N SER A 146 20.43 -2.65 0.04
CA SER A 146 21.28 -3.83 -0.10
C SER A 146 22.79 -3.51 0.00
N SER A 147 23.19 -2.26 -0.24
CA SER A 147 24.60 -1.82 -0.15
C SER A 147 25.23 -2.03 1.22
N ARG A 148 24.42 -2.17 2.28
CA ARG A 148 24.87 -2.40 3.66
C ARG A 148 24.80 -3.86 4.08
N ILE A 149 24.31 -4.74 3.22
CA ILE A 149 24.06 -6.14 3.54
C ILE A 149 25.15 -7.01 2.95
N VAL A 150 25.63 -7.95 3.76
CA VAL A 150 26.67 -8.90 3.36
C VAL A 150 26.11 -10.30 3.53
N GLU A 151 25.92 -10.99 2.41
CA GLU A 151 25.64 -12.42 2.42
C GLU A 151 26.84 -13.19 2.97
N ARG A 152 26.56 -14.16 3.82
CA ARG A 152 27.60 -14.93 4.51
C ARG A 152 27.41 -16.40 4.19
N ASN A 153 28.54 -17.10 4.07
CA ASN A 153 28.52 -18.55 4.02
C ASN A 153 28.00 -19.06 5.37
N GLU A 154 27.02 -19.96 5.31
CA GLU A 154 26.50 -20.60 6.51
C GLU A 154 27.62 -21.38 7.23
N PRO A 155 27.80 -21.17 8.54
CA PRO A 155 28.77 -21.95 9.29
C PRO A 155 28.31 -23.41 9.36
N LEU A 156 29.26 -24.33 9.23
CA LEU A 156 29.00 -25.74 9.49
C LEU A 156 28.79 -25.94 10.99
N VAL A 157 27.62 -26.43 11.37
CA VAL A 157 27.39 -26.95 12.73
C VAL A 157 28.00 -28.33 12.78
N SER A 158 29.00 -28.52 13.65
CA SER A 158 29.70 -29.80 13.76
C SER A 158 28.72 -30.92 14.17
N GLU A 159 28.91 -32.14 13.67
CA GLU A 159 28.09 -33.29 14.07
C GLU A 159 28.62 -33.94 15.36
N TYR A 160 27.72 -34.46 16.21
CA TYR A 160 28.12 -35.25 17.38
C TYR A 160 28.51 -36.65 16.91
N SER A 161 29.53 -37.18 17.55
CA SER A 161 30.12 -38.48 17.36
C SER A 161 30.34 -39.17 18.71
N TYR A 162 30.63 -40.47 18.69
CA TYR A 162 30.94 -41.23 19.89
C TYR A 162 32.21 -40.72 20.62
N ASP A 163 33.14 -40.07 19.92
CA ASP A 163 34.35 -39.46 20.53
C ASP A 163 34.03 -38.18 21.33
N ASP A 164 32.79 -37.70 21.23
CA ASP A 164 32.26 -36.55 21.98
C ASP A 164 31.65 -36.96 23.34
N LEU A 165 31.64 -38.27 23.64
CA LEU A 165 31.12 -38.88 24.87
C LEU A 165 32.12 -38.88 26.05
N ALA A 166 33.37 -38.49 25.83
CA ALA A 166 34.36 -38.46 26.88
C ALA A 166 33.99 -37.39 27.94
N PRO A 167 33.77 -37.76 29.21
CA PRO A 167 33.21 -36.87 30.23
C PRO A 167 34.07 -35.62 30.50
N ASP A 168 35.38 -35.72 30.24
CA ASP A 168 36.37 -34.63 30.34
C ASP A 168 36.23 -33.57 29.23
N LYS A 169 35.61 -33.90 28.09
CA LYS A 169 35.50 -33.01 26.93
C LYS A 169 34.07 -32.55 26.61
N ARG A 170 33.07 -33.22 27.19
CA ARG A 170 31.64 -33.01 26.93
C ARG A 170 31.20 -31.54 27.11
N GLY A 171 31.59 -30.89 28.21
CA GLY A 171 31.22 -29.50 28.47
C GLY A 171 31.76 -28.51 27.43
N ASN A 172 33.03 -28.64 27.05
CA ASN A 172 33.67 -27.78 26.05
C ASN A 172 33.06 -27.96 24.66
N ARG A 173 32.67 -29.19 24.31
CA ARG A 173 32.05 -29.49 23.02
C ARG A 173 30.59 -29.03 22.96
N LEU A 174 29.81 -29.24 24.02
CA LEU A 174 28.44 -28.72 24.10
C LEU A 174 28.41 -27.18 23.97
N ASN A 175 29.37 -26.48 24.61
CA ASN A 175 29.49 -25.03 24.46
C ASN A 175 29.87 -24.61 23.03
N ARG A 176 30.73 -25.38 22.35
CA ARG A 176 31.03 -25.14 20.93
C ARG A 176 29.79 -25.29 20.07
N TRP A 177 29.02 -26.35 20.29
CA TRP A 177 27.76 -26.62 19.57
C TRP A 177 26.73 -25.54 19.76
N LYS A 178 26.48 -25.14 21.01
CA LYS A 178 25.60 -24.01 21.31
C LYS A 178 25.99 -22.77 20.50
N ARG A 179 27.28 -22.44 20.51
CA ARG A 179 27.81 -21.30 19.75
C ARG A 179 27.66 -21.48 18.24
N GLU A 180 27.97 -22.65 17.70
CA GLU A 180 27.86 -22.93 16.26
C GLU A 180 26.41 -22.87 15.78
N THR A 181 25.47 -23.44 16.53
CA THR A 181 24.03 -23.39 16.22
C THR A 181 23.48 -21.97 16.33
N ASP A 182 23.87 -21.21 17.34
CA ASP A 182 23.48 -19.82 17.51
C ASP A 182 24.04 -18.91 16.40
N GLU A 183 25.32 -19.09 16.02
CA GLU A 183 25.92 -18.40 14.86
C GLU A 183 25.23 -18.81 13.54
N TRP A 184 24.84 -20.07 13.40
CA TRP A 184 24.16 -20.60 12.23
C TRP A 184 22.75 -20.01 12.06
N LEU A 185 21.97 -19.94 13.14
CA LEU A 185 20.64 -19.32 13.16
C LEU A 185 20.69 -17.86 12.69
N GLU A 186 21.60 -17.08 13.26
CA GLU A 186 21.76 -15.67 12.88
C GLU A 186 22.23 -15.51 11.43
N THR A 187 23.10 -16.39 10.95
CA THR A 187 23.57 -16.36 9.56
C THR A 187 22.41 -16.61 8.59
N ILE A 188 21.53 -17.56 8.92
CA ILE A 188 20.33 -17.82 8.12
C ILE A 188 19.38 -16.62 8.13
N CYS A 189 19.14 -15.99 9.28
CA CYS A 189 18.37 -14.75 9.37
C CYS A 189 18.91 -13.69 8.40
N GLN A 190 20.20 -13.37 8.53
CA GLN A 190 20.83 -12.30 7.75
C GLN A 190 20.82 -12.58 6.24
N ASN A 191 21.01 -13.83 5.83
CA ASN A 191 20.96 -14.21 4.43
C ASN A 191 19.54 -14.04 3.84
N HIS A 192 18.49 -14.45 4.58
CA HIS A 192 17.11 -14.28 4.10
C HIS A 192 16.70 -12.80 4.09
N VAL A 193 17.12 -12.02 5.08
CA VAL A 193 16.95 -10.56 5.09
C VAL A 193 17.61 -9.94 3.85
N ALA A 194 18.80 -10.40 3.45
CA ALA A 194 19.47 -9.94 2.23
C ALA A 194 18.64 -10.21 0.97
N ILE A 195 18.07 -11.42 0.85
CA ILE A 195 17.22 -11.81 -0.28
C ILE A 195 15.95 -10.97 -0.32
N ILE A 196 15.26 -10.80 0.82
CA ILE A 196 14.06 -9.98 0.94
C ILE A 196 14.34 -8.54 0.48
N ILE A 197 15.46 -7.97 0.91
CA ILE A 197 15.79 -6.57 0.59
C ILE A 197 16.19 -6.41 -0.87
N LYS A 198 16.93 -7.36 -1.45
CA LYS A 198 17.20 -7.36 -2.90
C LYS A 198 15.90 -7.42 -3.70
N GLY A 199 14.99 -8.33 -3.35
CA GLY A 199 13.67 -8.41 -3.99
C GLY A 199 12.85 -7.14 -3.84
N MET A 200 12.92 -6.48 -2.68
CA MET A 200 12.28 -5.19 -2.46
C MET A 200 12.86 -4.10 -3.37
N GLU A 201 14.18 -4.04 -3.52
CA GLU A 201 14.84 -3.06 -4.40
C GLU A 201 14.47 -3.26 -5.87
N GLU A 202 14.36 -4.51 -6.31
CA GLU A 202 13.87 -4.84 -7.66
C GLU A 202 12.45 -4.33 -7.86
N GLN A 203 11.55 -4.53 -6.88
CA GLN A 203 10.19 -3.98 -6.95
C GLN A 203 10.16 -2.45 -6.90
N ILE A 204 11.03 -1.80 -6.11
CA ILE A 204 11.16 -0.34 -6.09
C ILE A 204 11.61 0.19 -7.46
N LYS A 205 12.53 -0.51 -8.12
CA LYS A 205 12.99 -0.14 -9.47
C LYS A 205 11.86 -0.22 -10.48
N GLU A 206 11.07 -1.29 -10.45
CA GLU A 206 9.87 -1.43 -11.30
C GLU A 206 8.82 -0.37 -10.99
N TYR A 207 8.52 -0.15 -9.71
CA TYR A 207 7.65 0.91 -9.23
C TYR A 207 8.03 2.25 -9.86
N LYS A 208 9.32 2.64 -9.76
CA LYS A 208 9.80 3.94 -10.25
C LYS A 208 9.68 4.06 -11.76
N ALA A 209 10.06 3.02 -12.48
CA ALA A 209 9.96 3.01 -13.94
C ALA A 209 8.50 3.23 -14.37
N SER A 210 7.56 2.49 -13.76
CA SER A 210 6.12 2.67 -14.00
C SER A 210 5.62 4.05 -13.58
N TRP A 211 6.07 4.56 -12.43
CA TRP A 211 5.68 5.88 -11.92
C TRP A 211 5.95 6.97 -12.95
N TYR A 212 7.18 7.05 -13.47
CA TYR A 212 7.52 8.08 -14.45
C TYR A 212 6.79 7.89 -15.78
N GLU A 213 6.57 6.65 -16.21
CA GLU A 213 5.84 6.36 -17.44
C GLU A 213 4.36 6.78 -17.34
N VAL A 214 3.68 6.37 -16.26
CA VAL A 214 2.26 6.66 -16.02
C VAL A 214 2.05 8.15 -15.80
N THR A 215 2.89 8.80 -14.99
CA THR A 215 2.72 10.24 -14.69
C THR A 215 3.01 11.11 -15.91
N ASP A 216 3.95 10.74 -16.78
CA ASP A 216 4.17 11.41 -18.07
C ASP A 216 2.97 11.21 -19.02
N ALA A 217 2.40 10.00 -19.07
CA ALA A 217 1.20 9.72 -19.85
C ALA A 217 -0.01 10.54 -19.35
N LEU A 218 -0.25 10.58 -18.04
CA LEU A 218 -1.31 11.37 -17.41
C LEU A 218 -1.11 12.88 -17.67
N LYS A 219 0.12 13.40 -17.55
CA LYS A 219 0.45 14.80 -17.90
C LYS A 219 0.10 15.10 -19.36
N LYS A 220 0.49 14.23 -20.30
CA LYS A 220 0.17 14.40 -21.73
C LYS A 220 -1.33 14.41 -21.98
N ARG A 221 -2.10 13.56 -21.29
CA ARG A 221 -3.56 13.51 -21.38
C ARG A 221 -4.22 14.77 -20.83
N ALA A 222 -3.78 15.23 -19.66
CA ALA A 222 -4.28 16.47 -19.06
C ALA A 222 -4.03 17.70 -19.96
N VAL A 223 -2.83 17.81 -20.55
CA VAL A 223 -2.47 18.95 -21.41
C VAL A 223 -3.15 18.90 -22.79
N ARG A 224 -3.30 17.71 -23.38
CA ARG A 224 -3.87 17.56 -24.73
C ARG A 224 -5.40 17.53 -24.75
N GLY A 225 -6.03 17.59 -23.58
CA GLY A 225 -7.47 17.42 -23.45
C GLY A 225 -7.88 16.01 -23.85
N GLY A 226 -7.46 15.00 -23.08
CA GLY A 226 -7.86 13.61 -23.24
C GLY A 226 -9.39 13.41 -23.13
N VAL A 227 -9.86 12.19 -23.39
CA VAL A 227 -11.30 11.87 -23.45
C VAL A 227 -12.04 12.30 -22.18
N LEU A 228 -11.51 11.99 -21.00
CA LEU A 228 -12.07 12.42 -19.72
C LEU A 228 -12.08 13.94 -19.56
N PHE A 229 -11.01 14.64 -19.96
CA PHE A 229 -10.98 16.10 -19.93
C PHE A 229 -12.03 16.71 -20.86
N GLN A 230 -12.25 16.14 -22.05
CA GLN A 230 -13.29 16.58 -22.98
C GLN A 230 -14.67 16.35 -22.38
N GLN A 231 -14.91 15.18 -21.78
CA GLN A 231 -16.19 14.85 -21.16
C GLN A 231 -16.48 15.75 -19.94
N VAL A 232 -15.47 16.03 -19.11
CA VAL A 232 -15.60 16.88 -17.93
C VAL A 232 -15.82 18.35 -18.30
N ASN A 233 -15.26 18.84 -19.40
CA ASN A 233 -15.40 20.24 -19.80
C ASN A 233 -16.52 20.50 -20.81
N ASP A 234 -17.24 19.48 -21.27
CA ASP A 234 -18.38 19.62 -22.18
C ASP A 234 -19.67 19.82 -21.37
N PRO A 235 -20.24 21.04 -21.33
CA PRO A 235 -21.44 21.32 -20.53
C PRO A 235 -22.62 20.44 -20.94
N ASP A 236 -22.73 20.05 -22.20
CA ASP A 236 -23.88 19.29 -22.72
C ASP A 236 -23.95 17.87 -22.12
N LEU A 237 -22.86 17.39 -21.51
CA LEU A 237 -22.79 16.10 -20.83
C LEU A 237 -23.12 16.19 -19.34
N TRP A 238 -23.28 17.39 -18.77
CA TRP A 238 -23.55 17.59 -17.35
C TRP A 238 -25.05 17.71 -17.05
N ILE A 239 -25.59 16.71 -16.36
CA ILE A 239 -26.98 16.66 -15.91
C ILE A 239 -27.02 16.20 -14.45
N PHE A 240 -27.72 16.93 -13.58
CA PHE A 240 -28.03 16.44 -12.24
C PHE A 240 -29.20 15.45 -12.28
N GLU A 241 -28.93 14.19 -11.92
CA GLU A 241 -29.99 13.21 -11.69
C GLU A 241 -30.73 13.54 -10.39
N SER A 242 -31.90 14.16 -10.51
CA SER A 242 -32.80 14.46 -9.40
C SER A 242 -34.20 13.95 -9.68
N GLU A 243 -34.87 13.43 -8.64
CA GLU A 243 -36.29 13.08 -8.69
C GLU A 243 -37.19 14.34 -8.83
N ASP A 244 -36.67 15.52 -8.47
CA ASP A 244 -37.35 16.79 -8.68
C ASP A 244 -37.04 17.33 -10.10
N PRO A 245 -38.03 17.40 -11.00
CA PRO A 245 -37.84 17.90 -12.36
C PRO A 245 -37.42 19.37 -12.39
N THR A 246 -37.71 20.14 -11.34
CA THR A 246 -37.27 21.53 -11.19
C THR A 246 -35.76 21.57 -11.03
N VAL A 247 -35.19 20.78 -10.11
CA VAL A 247 -33.74 20.70 -9.89
C VAL A 247 -33.02 20.20 -11.15
N ARG A 248 -33.60 19.22 -11.85
CA ARG A 248 -33.03 18.71 -13.10
C ARG A 248 -33.01 19.75 -14.22
N ASN A 249 -34.04 20.59 -14.32
CA ASN A 249 -34.10 21.66 -15.31
C ASN A 249 -33.24 22.87 -14.93
N LEU A 250 -33.05 23.10 -13.62
CA LEU A 250 -32.24 24.19 -13.04
C LEU A 250 -30.74 23.91 -13.03
N LEU A 251 -30.33 22.64 -13.00
CA LEU A 251 -28.94 22.24 -12.84
C LEU A 251 -28.52 21.36 -14.03
N ASN A 252 -28.39 21.98 -15.19
CA ASN A 252 -27.86 21.37 -16.41
C ASN A 252 -26.71 22.20 -16.99
N GLY A 253 -25.98 21.65 -17.95
CA GLY A 253 -25.04 22.45 -18.72
C GLY A 253 -23.94 23.07 -17.85
N ASN A 254 -23.73 24.37 -18.06
CA ASN A 254 -22.75 25.16 -17.33
C ASN A 254 -23.06 25.27 -15.83
N GLN A 255 -24.34 25.29 -15.43
CA GLN A 255 -24.71 25.40 -14.01
C GLN A 255 -24.36 24.12 -13.26
N ALA A 256 -24.55 22.97 -13.89
CA ALA A 256 -24.16 21.69 -13.33
C ALA A 256 -22.63 21.58 -13.19
N LEU A 257 -21.89 22.00 -14.23
CA LEU A 257 -20.43 22.05 -14.22
C LEU A 257 -19.88 22.97 -13.12
N ASP A 258 -20.45 24.17 -12.95
CA ASP A 258 -20.04 25.12 -11.91
C ASP A 258 -20.24 24.56 -10.50
N ILE A 259 -21.37 23.89 -10.25
CA ILE A 259 -21.63 23.25 -8.95
C ILE A 259 -20.66 22.10 -8.71
N ALA A 260 -20.42 21.25 -9.71
CA ALA A 260 -19.45 20.17 -9.61
C ALA A 260 -18.05 20.70 -9.28
N GLY A 261 -17.62 21.78 -9.93
CA GLY A 261 -16.36 22.48 -9.61
C GLY A 261 -16.29 22.92 -8.15
N ARG A 262 -17.36 23.52 -7.62
CA ARG A 262 -17.41 23.93 -6.19
C ARG A 262 -17.37 22.75 -5.22
N ILE A 263 -17.98 21.62 -5.56
CA ILE A 263 -17.91 20.40 -4.76
C ILE A 263 -16.48 19.90 -4.73
N LEU A 264 -15.82 19.82 -5.89
CA LEU A 264 -14.43 19.38 -6.02
C LEU A 264 -13.46 20.32 -5.28
N ASP A 265 -13.64 21.64 -5.37
CA ASP A 265 -12.80 22.64 -4.70
C ASP A 265 -12.86 22.53 -3.16
N ARG A 266 -14.00 22.10 -2.62
CA ARG A 266 -14.20 21.94 -1.17
C ARG A 266 -13.92 20.53 -0.69
N PHE A 267 -13.86 19.57 -1.60
CA PHE A 267 -13.59 18.19 -1.26
C PHE A 267 -12.12 18.05 -0.83
N GLN A 268 -11.93 17.53 0.37
CA GLN A 268 -10.62 17.21 0.91
C GLN A 268 -10.67 15.77 1.41
N MET A 269 -9.82 14.92 0.83
CA MET A 269 -9.64 13.56 1.33
C MET A 269 -8.68 13.57 2.50
N SER A 270 -9.08 12.94 3.61
CA SER A 270 -8.13 12.63 4.69
C SER A 270 -7.14 11.55 4.24
N PRO A 271 -5.97 11.41 4.88
CA PRO A 271 -5.03 10.32 4.57
C PRO A 271 -5.67 8.94 4.63
N ARG A 272 -6.62 8.74 5.56
CA ARG A 272 -7.39 7.51 5.70
C ARG A 272 -8.30 7.26 4.50
N ASP A 273 -8.99 8.30 3.99
CA ASP A 273 -9.85 8.14 2.81
C ASP A 273 -9.03 7.72 1.58
N ILE A 274 -7.79 8.22 1.48
CA ILE A 274 -6.87 7.92 0.38
C ILE A 274 -6.37 6.47 0.47
N GLU A 275 -6.09 6.00 1.69
CA GLU A 275 -5.78 4.58 1.94
C GLU A 275 -6.96 3.68 1.56
N GLU A 276 -8.18 4.04 1.95
CA GLU A 276 -9.40 3.29 1.62
C GLU A 276 -9.66 3.26 0.09
N VAL A 277 -9.47 4.37 -0.63
CA VAL A 277 -9.57 4.41 -2.10
C VAL A 277 -8.52 3.49 -2.73
N ALA A 278 -7.27 3.57 -2.28
CA ALA A 278 -6.19 2.74 -2.81
C ALA A 278 -6.46 1.25 -2.60
N ASP A 279 -6.96 0.86 -1.42
CA ASP A 279 -7.32 -0.52 -1.14
C ASP A 279 -8.51 -1.00 -1.97
N THR A 280 -9.54 -0.17 -2.17
CA THR A 280 -10.69 -0.52 -3.03
C THR A 280 -10.24 -0.77 -4.47
N VAL A 281 -9.41 0.10 -5.04
CA VAL A 281 -8.87 -0.08 -6.39
C VAL A 281 -7.98 -1.31 -6.46
N ARG A 282 -7.09 -1.54 -5.50
CA ARG A 282 -6.25 -2.75 -5.50
C ARG A 282 -7.08 -4.03 -5.43
N GLN A 283 -8.16 -4.04 -4.63
CA GLN A 283 -9.04 -5.20 -4.51
C GLN A 283 -9.83 -5.49 -5.80
N SER A 284 -10.24 -4.46 -6.53
CA SER A 284 -10.97 -4.63 -7.81
C SER A 284 -10.10 -5.24 -8.92
N LEU A 285 -8.78 -5.13 -8.82
CA LEU A 285 -7.83 -5.61 -9.83
C LEU A 285 -7.62 -7.13 -9.85
N THR A 286 -8.17 -7.89 -8.90
CA THR A 286 -8.12 -9.37 -8.87
C THR A 286 -6.71 -9.98 -9.02
N GLY A 287 -5.66 -9.26 -8.61
CA GLY A 287 -4.27 -9.69 -8.70
C GLY A 287 -3.47 -9.13 -9.87
N LEU A 288 -4.07 -8.26 -10.70
CA LEU A 288 -3.32 -7.49 -11.69
C LEU A 288 -2.42 -6.44 -11.01
N PRO A 289 -1.14 -6.31 -11.43
CA PRO A 289 -0.23 -5.29 -10.90
C PRO A 289 -0.69 -3.87 -11.24
N VAL A 290 -0.38 -2.90 -10.35
CA VAL A 290 -0.49 -1.47 -10.68
C VAL A 290 0.83 -0.86 -11.19
N PHE A 291 1.95 -1.55 -10.96
CA PHE A 291 3.28 -1.19 -11.47
C PHE A 291 4.03 -2.43 -11.99
N GLY A 292 5.12 -2.20 -12.73
CA GLY A 292 5.89 -3.25 -13.40
C GLY A 292 5.52 -3.41 -14.87
N THR A 293 6.02 -4.48 -15.50
CA THR A 293 5.87 -4.73 -16.94
C THR A 293 4.48 -5.23 -17.33
N ASN A 294 3.80 -5.96 -16.43
CA ASN A 294 2.49 -6.57 -16.67
C ASN A 294 1.36 -5.81 -15.97
N ARG A 295 1.57 -4.52 -15.70
CA ARG A 295 0.60 -3.69 -14.99
C ARG A 295 -0.62 -3.37 -15.85
N ILE A 296 -1.69 -2.94 -15.18
CA ILE A 296 -2.88 -2.41 -15.86
C ILE A 296 -2.57 -1.21 -16.74
N GLY A 297 -3.44 -1.00 -17.73
CA GLY A 297 -3.35 0.15 -18.63
C GLY A 297 -3.58 1.47 -17.88
N VAL A 298 -3.01 2.57 -18.42
CA VAL A 298 -3.22 3.91 -17.85
C VAL A 298 -4.70 4.29 -17.88
N ASP A 299 -5.43 3.92 -18.93
CA ASP A 299 -6.88 4.18 -19.05
C ASP A 299 -7.68 3.47 -17.96
N GLU A 300 -7.40 2.19 -17.74
CA GLU A 300 -8.08 1.38 -16.72
C GLU A 300 -7.75 1.87 -15.30
N LEU A 301 -6.49 2.23 -15.04
CA LEU A 301 -6.08 2.82 -13.77
C LEU A 301 -6.81 4.16 -13.51
N GLU A 302 -6.88 5.03 -14.53
CA GLU A 302 -7.56 6.32 -14.47
C GLU A 302 -9.06 6.15 -14.18
N GLU A 303 -9.72 5.21 -14.87
CA GLU A 303 -11.13 4.88 -14.66
C GLU A 303 -11.39 4.35 -13.24
N LEU A 304 -10.63 3.35 -12.78
CA LEU A 304 -10.81 2.76 -11.45
C LEU A 304 -10.57 3.75 -10.31
N LEU A 305 -9.51 4.56 -10.43
CA LEU A 305 -9.25 5.64 -9.47
C LEU A 305 -10.40 6.65 -9.48
N SER A 306 -10.88 7.06 -10.66
CA SER A 306 -11.97 8.03 -10.77
C SER A 306 -13.27 7.52 -10.13
N LEU A 307 -13.63 6.25 -10.34
CA LEU A 307 -14.82 5.63 -9.76
C LEU A 307 -14.72 5.55 -8.23
N ALA A 308 -13.58 5.12 -7.70
CA ALA A 308 -13.36 4.99 -6.26
C ALA A 308 -13.33 6.37 -5.57
N VAL A 309 -12.71 7.39 -6.18
CA VAL A 309 -12.75 8.77 -5.67
C VAL A 309 -14.17 9.33 -5.74
N ALA A 310 -14.90 9.10 -6.83
CA ALA A 310 -16.28 9.56 -6.97
C ALA A 310 -17.22 8.93 -5.93
N GLU A 311 -17.02 7.66 -5.57
CA GLU A 311 -17.69 7.03 -4.43
C GLU A 311 -17.41 7.77 -3.12
N LYS A 312 -16.14 8.08 -2.82
CA LYS A 312 -15.80 8.87 -1.63
C LYS A 312 -16.39 10.28 -1.63
N ILE A 313 -16.42 10.95 -2.79
CA ILE A 313 -17.10 12.25 -2.91
C ILE A 313 -18.57 12.09 -2.56
N ARG A 314 -19.27 11.09 -3.12
CA ARG A 314 -20.69 10.85 -2.84
C ARG A 314 -20.96 10.59 -1.36
N ASP A 315 -20.13 9.77 -0.72
CA ASP A 315 -20.26 9.47 0.72
C ASP A 315 -20.03 10.70 1.60
N THR A 316 -19.07 11.54 1.21
CA THR A 316 -18.72 12.76 1.96
C THR A 316 -19.73 13.89 1.72
N VAL A 317 -20.33 13.95 0.53
CA VAL A 317 -21.34 14.93 0.11
C VAL A 317 -22.75 14.50 0.58
N SER A 318 -22.85 13.84 1.74
CA SER A 318 -24.14 13.57 2.36
C SER A 318 -24.92 14.88 2.45
N VAL A 319 -26.14 14.84 1.94
CA VAL A 319 -27.06 15.97 1.68
C VAL A 319 -27.60 16.51 3.02
N GLU A 320 -26.74 16.84 3.98
CA GLU A 320 -27.12 17.49 5.23
C GLU A 320 -27.04 19.01 5.06
N ALA A 321 -28.15 19.61 4.63
CA ALA A 321 -28.47 21.05 4.70
C ALA A 321 -27.52 22.04 3.99
N GLY A 322 -26.36 21.61 3.48
CA GLY A 322 -25.31 22.44 2.94
C GLY A 322 -25.43 22.75 1.45
N PHE A 323 -26.21 21.98 0.68
CA PHE A 323 -26.36 22.17 -0.78
C PHE A 323 -26.89 23.57 -1.14
N LEU A 324 -27.88 24.07 -0.41
CA LEU A 324 -28.40 25.43 -0.61
C LEU A 324 -27.41 26.52 -0.16
N SER A 325 -26.60 26.25 0.86
CA SER A 325 -25.52 27.16 1.33
C SER A 325 -24.31 27.18 0.38
N LEU A 326 -24.04 26.06 -0.30
CA LEU A 326 -23.04 25.91 -1.38
C LEU A 326 -23.45 26.68 -2.64
N ILE A 327 -24.76 26.73 -2.92
CA ILE A 327 -25.35 27.43 -4.07
C ILE A 327 -25.45 28.94 -3.80
N SER A 328 -25.90 29.36 -2.61
CA SER A 328 -26.26 30.77 -2.32
C SER A 328 -25.11 31.77 -2.24
N ASN A 329 -23.85 31.31 -2.14
CA ASN A 329 -22.68 32.20 -2.04
C ASN A 329 -22.11 32.67 -3.40
N GLY A 330 -22.71 32.25 -4.52
CA GLY A 330 -22.30 32.70 -5.85
C GLY A 330 -23.02 33.98 -6.26
N ILE A 331 -22.30 35.09 -6.40
CA ILE A 331 -22.83 36.43 -6.76
C ILE A 331 -23.72 36.40 -8.03
N LYS A 332 -23.49 35.47 -8.96
CA LYS A 332 -24.29 35.31 -10.19
C LYS A 332 -25.48 34.35 -10.08
N PHE A 333 -25.41 33.37 -9.19
CA PHE A 333 -26.48 32.36 -9.06
C PHE A 333 -27.71 32.95 -8.36
N GLY A 334 -27.53 33.95 -7.49
CA GLY A 334 -28.64 34.69 -6.87
C GLY A 334 -29.44 35.51 -7.89
N ASP A 335 -28.78 36.05 -8.91
CA ASP A 335 -29.42 36.82 -9.98
C ASP A 335 -30.17 35.89 -10.95
N ASP A 336 -29.54 34.79 -11.39
CA ASP A 336 -30.18 33.82 -12.30
C ASP A 336 -31.33 33.04 -11.62
N LEU A 337 -31.16 32.66 -10.35
CA LEU A 337 -32.23 32.05 -9.54
C LEU A 337 -33.34 33.06 -9.24
N GLY A 338 -33.00 34.34 -9.04
CA GLY A 338 -33.95 35.41 -8.80
C GLY A 338 -34.80 35.72 -10.04
N GLU A 339 -34.17 35.81 -11.22
CA GLU A 339 -34.84 36.02 -12.49
C GLU A 339 -35.79 34.86 -12.80
N LEU A 340 -35.35 33.62 -12.60
CA LEU A 340 -36.17 32.45 -12.84
C LEU A 340 -37.28 32.24 -11.80
N LEU A 341 -37.06 32.58 -10.52
CA LEU A 341 -38.13 32.61 -9.51
C LEU A 341 -39.16 33.68 -9.84
N ASP A 342 -38.75 34.82 -10.39
CA ASP A 342 -39.67 35.85 -10.88
C ASP A 342 -40.42 35.38 -12.13
N GLU A 343 -39.78 34.65 -13.05
CA GLU A 343 -40.44 34.00 -14.19
C GLU A 343 -41.42 32.90 -13.77
N MET A 344 -41.06 32.05 -12.81
CA MET A 344 -41.94 31.03 -12.24
C MET A 344 -43.12 31.70 -11.55
N ARG A 345 -42.88 32.72 -10.71
CA ARG A 345 -43.94 33.50 -10.06
C ARG A 345 -44.85 34.15 -11.09
N ARG A 346 -44.32 34.71 -12.19
CA ARG A 346 -45.12 35.26 -13.30
C ARG A 346 -45.91 34.17 -14.01
N GLY A 347 -45.33 32.99 -14.23
CA GLY A 347 -46.00 31.82 -14.81
C GLY A 347 -47.13 31.29 -13.92
N THR A 348 -46.90 31.19 -12.62
CA THR A 348 -47.91 30.79 -11.62
C THR A 348 -49.00 31.84 -11.50
N ALA A 349 -48.66 33.14 -11.48
CA ALA A 349 -49.64 34.22 -11.47
C ALA A 349 -50.46 34.28 -12.78
N ALA A 350 -49.85 33.97 -13.92
CA ALA A 350 -50.55 33.86 -15.19
C ALA A 350 -51.48 32.63 -15.23
N MET A 351 -51.06 31.50 -14.64
CA MET A 351 -51.92 30.33 -14.44
C MET A 351 -53.08 30.65 -13.49
N GLU A 352 -52.84 31.37 -12.41
CA GLU A 352 -53.84 31.76 -11.41
C GLU A 352 -54.86 32.76 -12.00
N ASP A 353 -54.43 33.83 -12.67
CA ASP A 353 -55.32 34.80 -13.35
C ASP A 353 -56.16 34.09 -14.43
N ARG A 354 -55.60 33.07 -15.09
CA ARG A 354 -56.33 32.28 -16.11
C ARG A 354 -57.29 31.27 -15.51
N LEU A 355 -56.95 30.63 -14.38
CA LEU A 355 -57.87 29.77 -13.61
C LEU A 355 -59.07 30.57 -13.08
N TRP A 356 -58.85 31.81 -12.63
CA TRP A 356 -59.91 32.69 -12.15
C TRP A 356 -60.72 33.35 -13.27
N ARG A 357 -60.15 33.61 -14.46
CA ARG A 357 -60.88 34.18 -15.61
C ARG A 357 -61.56 33.15 -16.52
N VAL A 358 -61.03 31.93 -16.63
CA VAL A 358 -61.57 30.84 -17.48
C VAL A 358 -62.38 29.85 -16.64
N GLY A 359 -62.71 30.21 -15.40
CA GLY A 359 -63.42 29.39 -14.42
C GLY A 359 -64.85 28.98 -14.78
N GLU A 360 -65.20 28.69 -16.04
CA GLU A 360 -66.40 27.90 -16.31
C GLU A 360 -66.41 27.08 -17.60
N VAL A 361 -65.81 27.46 -18.74
CA VAL A 361 -65.88 26.59 -19.94
C VAL A 361 -64.74 26.86 -20.94
N GLY A 362 -63.88 25.85 -21.18
CA GLY A 362 -63.04 25.77 -22.39
C GLY A 362 -61.56 25.49 -22.13
N VAL A 363 -61.04 24.44 -22.79
CA VAL A 363 -59.62 24.05 -22.79
C VAL A 363 -58.77 25.20 -23.34
N GLY A 364 -57.93 25.80 -22.51
CA GLY A 364 -57.03 26.88 -22.89
C GLY A 364 -55.59 26.41 -23.04
N HIS A 365 -54.97 26.67 -24.20
CA HIS A 365 -53.55 26.41 -24.44
C HIS A 365 -52.68 27.37 -23.59
N VAL A 366 -51.88 26.84 -22.67
CA VAL A 366 -50.90 27.59 -21.88
C VAL A 366 -49.66 27.76 -22.76
N ASP A 367 -49.40 28.98 -23.24
CA ASP A 367 -48.12 29.27 -23.89
C ASP A 367 -47.02 29.06 -22.85
N SER A 368 -46.07 28.19 -23.20
CA SER A 368 -45.01 27.71 -22.33
C SER A 368 -44.16 28.89 -21.86
N ALA A 369 -44.25 29.25 -20.58
CA ALA A 369 -43.17 30.00 -19.96
C ALA A 369 -41.94 29.06 -19.97
N SER A 370 -40.80 29.54 -20.47
CA SER A 370 -39.59 28.73 -20.70
C SER A 370 -39.06 27.99 -19.47
N GLY A 371 -39.50 28.38 -18.26
CA GLY A 371 -39.16 27.71 -16.99
C GLY A 371 -40.23 26.78 -16.41
N VAL A 372 -41.43 26.69 -16.99
CA VAL A 372 -42.51 25.81 -16.48
C VAL A 372 -42.83 24.78 -17.55
N GLY A 373 -42.08 23.67 -17.52
CA GLY A 373 -42.16 22.61 -18.50
C GLY A 373 -43.57 22.05 -18.68
N ILE A 374 -44.19 22.40 -19.82
CA ILE A 374 -45.21 21.55 -20.44
C ILE A 374 -44.75 21.29 -21.88
N THR A 375 -43.70 20.49 -22.03
CA THR A 375 -43.35 19.93 -23.33
C THR A 375 -44.23 18.71 -23.60
N ALA A 376 -45.48 18.94 -24.00
CA ALA A 376 -46.28 18.00 -24.79
C ALA A 376 -47.60 18.65 -25.26
N PRO A 377 -47.69 19.17 -26.50
CA PRO A 377 -48.97 19.32 -27.18
C PRO A 377 -49.26 18.01 -27.91
N ASN A 378 -49.70 16.98 -27.20
CA ASN A 378 -50.28 15.77 -27.80
C ASN A 378 -51.28 15.13 -26.82
N VAL A 379 -52.31 15.89 -26.48
CA VAL A 379 -53.62 15.32 -26.14
C VAL A 379 -54.58 15.86 -27.20
N HIS A 380 -54.51 15.25 -28.39
CA HIS A 380 -55.58 15.35 -29.37
C HIS A 380 -56.51 14.16 -29.17
N ASP A 381 -57.78 14.48 -28.97
CA ASP A 381 -58.93 13.59 -29.03
C ASP A 381 -58.89 12.67 -30.24
N LEU A 382 -59.16 11.39 -30.00
CA LEU A 382 -59.81 10.49 -30.95
C LEU A 382 -60.94 9.77 -30.20
N VAL A 383 -62.15 10.27 -30.45
CA VAL A 383 -63.52 9.69 -30.39
C VAL A 383 -63.75 8.49 -29.46
#